data_AF-A0A7C3GB99-F1
#
_entry.id   AF-A0A7C3GB99-F1
#
_cell.length_a   1.000
_cell.length_b   1.000
_cell.length_c   1.000
_cell.angle_alpha   90.00
_cell.angle_beta   90.00
_cell.angle_gamma   90.00
#
_symmetry.space_group_name_H-M   'P 1'
#
loop_
_entity.id
_entity.type
_entity.pdbx_description
1 polymer ?
#
loop_
_entity_poly.entity_id
_entity_poly.type
_entity_poly.pdbx_seq_one_letter_code
_entity_poly.pdbx_strand_id
1 'polypeptide(L)'
;MDAIDRNILNIVQNDARKSSAEIADAVGVSVSTANERVRKLTASGHVKAWRAVLAPDKVGASLCAFLLLDMDYEGEAAACEALTVLDEVQELHHISGAHSYMMKVRVTDTKALQQLIGQKIKPLAGVLRTHSMLVLATEKETPIMRITAHDQ
;
A
#
# COMPACT_ATOMS: atom_id res chain seq x y z
N MET A 1 6.97 -21.15 8.29
CA MET A 1 7.49 -20.73 6.97
C MET A 1 8.95 -21.16 6.87
N ASP A 2 9.29 -21.99 5.89
CA ASP A 2 10.67 -22.47 5.70
C ASP A 2 11.45 -21.59 4.69
N ALA A 3 12.67 -22.01 4.34
CA ALA A 3 13.51 -21.28 3.38
C ALA A 3 12.94 -21.27 1.96
N ILE A 4 12.28 -22.36 1.54
CA ILE A 4 11.65 -22.45 0.21
C ILE A 4 10.50 -21.47 0.13
N ASP A 5 9.65 -21.41 1.17
CA ASP A 5 8.54 -20.47 1.23
C ASP A 5 9.01 -19.01 1.11
N ARG A 6 10.10 -18.66 1.81
CA ARG A 6 10.71 -17.31 1.72
C ARG A 6 11.21 -17.00 0.31
N ASN A 7 11.83 -17.97 -0.36
CA ASN A 7 12.31 -17.81 -1.73
C ASN A 7 11.14 -17.66 -2.71
N ILE A 8 10.07 -18.44 -2.53
CA ILE A 8 8.83 -18.30 -3.31
C ILE A 8 8.26 -16.90 -3.12
N LEU A 9 8.11 -16.42 -1.87
CA LEU A 9 7.61 -15.07 -1.58
C LEU A 9 8.48 -13.99 -2.24
N ASN A 10 9.81 -14.13 -2.19
CA ASN A 10 10.74 -13.24 -2.89
C ASN A 10 10.52 -13.23 -4.40
N ILE A 11 10.30 -14.39 -5.02
CA ILE A 11 10.05 -14.48 -6.45
C ILE A 11 8.74 -13.77 -6.80
N VAL A 12 7.65 -14.11 -6.12
CA VAL A 12 6.31 -13.65 -6.49
C VAL A 12 6.05 -12.17 -6.20
N GLN A 13 6.72 -11.58 -5.19
CA GLN A 13 6.61 -10.13 -4.94
C GLN A 13 7.37 -9.29 -5.98
N ASN A 14 8.39 -9.88 -6.64
CA ASN A 14 9.15 -9.21 -7.71
C ASN A 14 8.51 -9.44 -9.09
N ASP A 15 8.05 -10.66 -9.37
CA ASP A 15 7.33 -10.99 -10.60
C ASP A 15 6.23 -12.00 -10.33
N ALA A 16 5.03 -11.47 -10.15
CA ALA A 16 3.82 -12.24 -9.91
C ALA A 16 3.37 -13.10 -11.10
N ARG A 17 3.92 -12.90 -12.30
CA ARG A 17 3.51 -13.63 -13.51
C ARG A 17 4.30 -14.91 -13.74
N LYS A 18 5.33 -15.19 -12.93
CA LYS A 18 6.09 -16.43 -13.03
C LYS A 18 5.20 -17.64 -12.83
N SER A 19 5.31 -18.58 -13.76
CA SER A 19 4.60 -19.84 -13.72
C SER A 19 5.09 -20.72 -12.57
N SER A 20 4.27 -21.69 -12.15
CA SER A 20 4.69 -22.68 -11.15
C SER A 20 5.93 -23.47 -11.58
N ALA A 21 6.17 -23.63 -12.89
CA ALA A 21 7.36 -24.29 -13.41
C ALA A 21 8.62 -23.44 -13.17
N GLU A 22 8.59 -22.15 -13.53
CA GLU A 22 9.71 -21.24 -13.28
C GLU A 22 10.01 -21.06 -11.79
N ILE A 23 8.96 -21.03 -10.94
CA ILE A 23 9.13 -20.99 -9.49
C ILE A 23 9.78 -22.27 -8.98
N ALA A 24 9.31 -23.44 -9.45
CA ALA A 24 9.83 -24.74 -9.05
C ALA A 24 11.31 -24.91 -9.38
N ASP A 25 11.69 -24.55 -10.61
CA ASP A 25 13.08 -24.57 -11.07
C ASP A 25 13.96 -23.64 -10.22
N ALA A 26 13.47 -22.44 -9.90
CA ALA A 26 14.22 -21.46 -9.11
C ALA A 26 14.44 -21.86 -7.65
N VAL A 27 13.56 -22.70 -7.07
CA VAL A 27 13.65 -23.12 -5.66
C VAL A 27 14.00 -24.59 -5.46
N GLY A 28 14.26 -25.33 -6.55
CA GLY A 28 14.74 -26.72 -6.51
C GLY A 28 13.70 -27.75 -6.04
N VAL A 29 12.44 -27.60 -6.43
CA VAL A 29 11.35 -28.53 -6.09
C VAL A 29 10.56 -28.95 -7.33
N SER A 30 9.63 -29.89 -7.19
CA SER A 30 8.72 -30.23 -8.30
C SER A 30 7.68 -29.12 -8.54
N VAL A 31 7.16 -29.04 -9.76
CA VAL A 31 6.09 -28.09 -10.13
C VAL A 31 4.86 -28.22 -9.23
N SER A 32 4.48 -29.45 -8.87
CA SER A 32 3.35 -29.70 -7.96
C SER A 32 3.63 -29.20 -6.55
N THR A 33 4.84 -29.37 -6.03
CA THR A 33 5.24 -28.84 -4.71
C THR A 33 5.27 -27.31 -4.70
N ALA A 34 5.80 -26.67 -5.75
CA ALA A 34 5.79 -25.20 -5.84
C ALA A 34 4.37 -24.63 -5.88
N ASN A 35 3.49 -25.23 -6.70
CA ASN A 35 2.10 -24.82 -6.81
C ASN A 35 1.37 -24.91 -5.46
N GLU A 36 1.49 -26.05 -4.77
CA GLU A 36 0.84 -26.24 -3.47
C GLU A 36 1.37 -25.26 -2.41
N ARG A 37 2.67 -24.93 -2.44
CA ARG A 37 3.26 -23.93 -1.52
C ARG A 37 2.74 -22.52 -1.80
N VAL A 38 2.67 -22.09 -3.07
CA VAL A 38 2.07 -20.79 -3.44
C VAL A 38 0.61 -20.72 -2.98
N ARG A 39 -0.14 -21.81 -3.18
CA ARG A 39 -1.54 -21.92 -2.72
C ARG A 39 -1.64 -21.77 -1.21
N LYS A 40 -0.80 -22.47 -0.43
CA LYS A 40 -0.76 -22.37 1.04
C LYS A 40 -0.35 -20.99 1.52
N LEU A 41 0.65 -20.36 0.91
CA LEU A 41 1.10 -19.01 1.27
C LEU A 41 0.01 -17.96 1.00
N THR A 42 -0.76 -18.14 -0.07
CA THR A 42 -1.91 -17.28 -0.36
C THR A 42 -3.05 -17.53 0.63
N ALA A 43 -3.44 -18.79 0.86
CA ALA A 43 -4.53 -19.15 1.76
C ALA A 43 -4.27 -18.77 3.22
N SER A 44 -3.01 -18.73 3.64
CA SER A 44 -2.59 -18.29 4.99
C SER A 44 -2.37 -16.78 5.11
N GLY A 45 -2.58 -16.01 4.03
CA GLY A 45 -2.48 -14.55 4.05
C GLY A 45 -1.06 -13.98 3.99
N HIS A 46 -0.04 -14.82 3.76
CA HIS A 46 1.32 -14.33 3.49
C HIS A 46 1.35 -13.56 2.16
N VAL A 47 0.63 -14.04 1.15
CA VAL A 47 0.30 -13.27 -0.06
C VAL A 47 -1.11 -12.72 0.10
N LYS A 48 -1.23 -11.43 0.40
CA LYS A 48 -2.53 -10.77 0.65
C LYS A 48 -3.30 -10.46 -0.64
N ALA A 49 -2.60 -10.13 -1.72
CA ALA A 49 -3.20 -9.76 -3.00
C ALA A 49 -2.19 -9.88 -4.14
N TRP A 50 -2.71 -10.03 -5.36
CA TRP A 50 -1.97 -9.97 -6.61
C TRP A 50 -2.42 -8.72 -7.36
N ARG A 51 -1.50 -7.79 -7.67
CA ARG A 51 -1.82 -6.50 -8.30
C ARG A 51 -0.76 -6.10 -9.30
N ALA A 52 -1.19 -5.39 -10.34
CA ALA A 52 -0.27 -4.68 -11.23
C ALA A 52 0.20 -3.38 -10.57
N VAL A 53 1.47 -3.01 -10.79
CA VAL A 53 2.01 -1.70 -10.41
C VAL A 53 1.92 -0.81 -11.65
N LEU A 54 1.13 0.26 -11.56
CA LEU A 54 0.90 1.19 -12.67
C LEU A 54 1.82 2.41 -12.56
N ALA A 55 2.23 2.96 -13.70
CA ALA A 55 2.95 4.22 -13.77
C ALA A 55 1.97 5.39 -13.49
N PRO A 56 2.11 6.14 -12.38
CA PRO A 56 1.11 7.13 -11.97
C PRO A 56 0.89 8.26 -12.99
N ASP A 57 1.96 8.70 -13.67
CA ASP A 57 1.91 9.74 -14.72
C ASP A 57 1.10 9.30 -15.96
N LYS A 58 1.01 7.99 -16.22
CA LYS A 58 0.25 7.43 -17.35
C LYS A 58 -1.23 7.26 -17.07
N VAL A 59 -1.65 7.39 -15.82
CA VAL A 59 -3.03 7.13 -15.38
C VAL A 59 -3.66 8.33 -14.67
N GLY A 60 -3.10 9.53 -14.81
CA GLY A 60 -3.65 10.74 -14.22
C GLY A 60 -3.47 10.85 -12.70
N ALA A 61 -2.46 10.18 -12.14
CA ALA A 61 -2.13 10.16 -10.71
C ALA A 61 -0.75 10.78 -10.43
N SER A 62 -0.39 11.79 -11.21
CA SER A 62 0.95 12.38 -11.28
C SER A 62 1.40 13.10 -10.01
N LEU A 63 0.49 13.76 -9.30
CA LEU A 63 0.83 14.46 -8.05
C LEU A 63 0.65 13.51 -6.87
N CYS A 64 1.73 13.25 -6.13
CA CYS A 64 1.70 12.59 -4.83
C CYS A 64 1.79 13.64 -3.72
N ALA A 65 0.99 13.48 -2.67
CA ALA A 65 1.05 14.32 -1.48
C ALA A 65 0.85 13.50 -0.22
N PHE A 66 1.48 13.95 0.87
CA PHE A 66 1.21 13.48 2.21
C PHE A 66 0.38 14.53 2.95
N LEU A 67 -0.68 14.10 3.62
CA LEU A 67 -1.53 14.93 4.45
C LEU A 67 -1.43 14.46 5.89
N LEU A 68 -1.04 15.36 6.79
CA LEU A 68 -1.13 15.15 8.22
C LEU A 68 -2.47 15.72 8.70
N LEU A 69 -3.19 14.93 9.49
CA LEU A 69 -4.52 15.25 9.96
C LEU A 69 -4.53 15.28 11.49
N ASP A 70 -5.09 16.35 12.04
CA ASP A 70 -5.51 16.39 13.44
C ASP A 70 -6.99 16.01 13.47
N MET A 71 -7.33 14.99 14.24
CA MET A 71 -8.70 14.50 14.34
C MET A 71 -9.27 14.63 15.75
N ASP A 72 -10.56 14.93 15.81
CA ASP A 72 -11.34 14.87 17.04
C ASP A 72 -11.82 13.44 17.30
N TYR A 73 -11.77 13.01 18.57
CA TYR A 73 -12.11 11.64 18.98
C TYR A 73 -13.54 11.23 18.61
N GLU A 74 -14.52 12.13 18.70
CA GLU A 74 -15.92 11.79 18.44
C GLU A 74 -16.18 11.51 16.94
N GLY A 75 -15.46 12.20 16.05
CA GLY A 75 -15.62 12.08 14.60
C GLY A 75 -14.57 11.20 13.89
N GLU A 76 -13.54 10.76 14.61
CA GLU A 76 -12.37 10.05 14.08
C GLU A 76 -12.75 8.78 13.30
N ALA A 77 -13.58 7.92 13.88
CA ALA A 77 -13.96 6.64 13.27
C ALA A 77 -14.70 6.84 11.93
N ALA A 78 -15.71 7.72 11.92
CA ALA A 78 -16.46 8.03 10.71
C ALA A 78 -15.61 8.73 9.64
N ALA A 79 -14.67 9.59 10.05
CA ALA A 79 -13.73 10.22 9.14
C ALA A 79 -12.79 9.17 8.50
N CYS A 80 -12.27 8.22 9.30
CA CYS A 80 -11.43 7.14 8.78
C CYS A 80 -12.18 6.25 7.77
N GLU A 81 -13.42 5.87 8.08
CA GLU A 81 -14.26 5.11 7.15
C GLU A 81 -14.48 5.87 5.84
N ALA A 82 -14.82 7.16 5.92
CA ALA A 82 -15.03 8.00 4.75
C ALA A 82 -13.76 8.20 3.92
N LEU A 83 -12.59 8.33 4.55
CA LEU A 83 -11.31 8.52 3.86
C LEU A 83 -10.79 7.25 3.18
N THR A 84 -10.99 6.08 3.80
CA THR A 84 -10.45 4.81 3.30
C THR A 84 -11.17 4.27 2.06
N VAL A 85 -12.35 4.79 1.74
CA VAL A 85 -13.10 4.45 0.51
C VAL A 85 -12.78 5.38 -0.67
N LEU A 86 -11.98 6.42 -0.47
CA LEU A 86 -11.60 7.34 -1.55
C LEU A 86 -10.48 6.76 -2.40
N ASP A 87 -10.70 6.66 -3.71
CA ASP A 87 -9.70 6.12 -4.65
C ASP A 87 -8.40 6.96 -4.68
N GLU A 88 -8.48 8.25 -4.37
CA GLU A 88 -7.31 9.12 -4.29
C GLU A 88 -6.40 8.78 -3.09
N VAL A 89 -6.93 8.11 -2.07
CA VAL A 89 -6.21 7.74 -0.84
C VAL A 89 -5.52 6.40 -1.02
N GLN A 90 -4.19 6.40 -1.03
CA GLN A 90 -3.39 5.19 -1.16
C GLN A 90 -3.07 4.54 0.19
N GLU A 91 -2.88 5.37 1.22
CA GLU A 91 -2.51 4.92 2.56
C GLU A 91 -3.07 5.89 3.60
N LEU A 92 -3.50 5.37 4.75
CA LEU A 92 -3.92 6.15 5.91
C LEU A 92 -3.41 5.44 7.17
N HIS A 93 -2.60 6.13 7.96
CA HIS A 93 -1.95 5.56 9.14
C HIS A 93 -2.21 6.45 10.35
N HIS A 94 -2.63 5.83 11.46
CA HIS A 94 -2.56 6.49 12.77
C HIS A 94 -1.08 6.51 13.20
N ILE A 95 -0.59 7.69 13.57
CA ILE A 95 0.84 7.92 13.84
C ILE A 95 1.05 8.49 15.23
N SER A 96 2.24 8.27 15.79
CA SER A 96 2.69 9.03 16.95
C SER A 96 3.27 10.37 16.50
N GLY A 97 3.16 11.40 17.36
CA GLY A 97 3.74 12.71 17.10
C GLY A 97 2.74 13.85 17.28
N ALA A 98 2.96 14.94 16.54
CA ALA A 98 2.17 16.17 16.65
C ALA A 98 0.81 16.13 15.93
N HIS A 99 0.58 15.09 15.13
CA HIS A 99 -0.65 14.87 14.36
C HIS A 99 -1.18 13.46 14.60
N SER A 100 -2.48 13.26 14.46
CA SER A 100 -3.13 11.95 14.69
C SER A 100 -2.90 10.99 13.53
N TYR A 101 -3.01 11.47 12.29
CA TYR A 101 -2.91 10.63 11.09
C TYR A 101 -1.96 11.18 10.03
N MET A 102 -1.36 10.27 9.27
CA MET A 102 -0.68 10.56 8.02
C MET A 102 -1.35 9.79 6.87
N MET A 103 -1.73 10.52 5.84
CA MET A 103 -2.39 9.99 4.66
C MET A 103 -1.54 10.24 3.42
N LYS A 104 -1.37 9.23 2.58
CA LYS A 104 -0.75 9.37 1.25
C LYS A 104 -1.84 9.40 0.20
N VAL A 105 -1.82 10.41 -0.67
CA VAL A 105 -2.77 10.54 -1.76
C VAL A 105 -2.08 10.69 -3.11
N ARG A 106 -2.76 10.29 -4.17
CA ARG A 106 -2.40 10.62 -5.55
C ARG A 106 -3.57 11.24 -6.30
N VAL A 107 -3.28 12.33 -6.99
CA VAL A 107 -4.25 13.09 -7.79
C VAL A 107 -3.58 13.59 -9.08
N THR A 108 -4.35 14.19 -9.99
CA THR A 108 -3.83 14.70 -11.26
C THR A 108 -2.86 15.86 -11.05
N ASP A 109 -3.23 16.83 -10.22
CA ASP A 109 -2.53 18.10 -10.06
C ASP A 109 -2.91 18.79 -8.72
N THR A 110 -2.35 19.98 -8.50
CA THR A 110 -2.57 20.77 -7.28
C THR A 110 -3.99 21.28 -7.13
N LYS A 111 -4.72 21.50 -8.23
CA LYS A 111 -6.13 21.90 -8.20
C LYS A 111 -7.00 20.74 -7.75
N ALA A 112 -6.75 19.54 -8.25
CA ALA A 112 -7.42 18.32 -7.79
C ALA A 112 -7.13 18.05 -6.31
N LEU A 113 -5.89 18.28 -5.83
CA LEU A 113 -5.55 18.18 -4.40
C LEU A 113 -6.37 19.16 -3.55
N GLN A 114 -6.47 20.42 -3.98
CA GLN A 114 -7.28 21.42 -3.26
C GLN A 114 -8.77 21.05 -3.23
N GLN A 115 -9.30 20.49 -4.32
CA GLN A 115 -10.68 20.00 -4.37
C GLN A 115 -10.89 18.82 -3.43
N LEU A 116 -9.99 17.83 -3.43
CA LEU A 116 -10.02 16.70 -2.50
C LEU A 116 -10.06 17.20 -1.05
N ILE A 117 -9.14 18.10 -0.68
CA ILE A 117 -9.06 18.66 0.67
C ILE A 117 -10.32 19.45 1.02
N GLY A 118 -10.75 20.37 0.16
CA GLY A 118 -11.85 21.29 0.45
C GLY A 118 -13.23 20.63 0.44
N GLN A 119 -13.44 19.63 -0.40
CA GLN A 119 -14.76 19.05 -0.65
C GLN A 119 -14.96 17.68 0.00
N LYS A 120 -13.90 16.88 0.17
CA LYS A 120 -14.02 15.53 0.73
C LYS A 120 -13.41 15.39 2.12
N ILE A 121 -12.32 16.11 2.43
CA ILE A 121 -11.59 15.93 3.70
C ILE A 121 -12.05 16.91 4.78
N LYS A 122 -11.95 18.22 4.53
CA LYS A 122 -12.31 19.26 5.51
C LYS A 122 -13.77 19.23 5.98
N PRO A 123 -14.76 18.80 5.16
CA PRO A 123 -16.14 18.71 5.63
C PRO A 123 -16.41 17.56 6.61
N LEU A 124 -15.48 16.62 6.78
CA LEU A 124 -15.64 15.53 7.73
C LEU A 124 -15.56 16.09 9.15
N ALA A 125 -16.61 15.84 9.95
CA ALA A 125 -16.72 16.39 11.31
C ALA A 125 -15.52 16.05 12.21
N GLY A 126 -14.91 14.87 12.01
CA GLY A 126 -13.72 14.44 12.74
C GLY A 126 -12.42 15.13 12.34
N VAL A 127 -12.37 15.93 11.26
CA VAL A 127 -11.12 16.56 10.79
C VAL A 127 -11.02 17.99 11.30
N LEU A 128 -10.08 18.24 12.20
CA LEU A 128 -9.84 19.56 12.80
C LEU A 128 -8.85 20.39 11.98
N ARG A 129 -7.77 19.75 11.51
CA ARG A 129 -6.70 20.41 10.78
C ARG A 129 -6.08 19.51 9.74
N THR A 130 -5.58 20.13 8.68
CA THR A 130 -4.85 19.49 7.59
C THR A 130 -3.52 20.21 7.40
N HIS A 131 -2.43 19.46 7.25
CA HIS A 131 -1.13 19.94 6.79
C HIS A 131 -0.73 19.13 5.56
N SER A 132 -0.43 19.79 4.45
CA SER A 132 -0.10 19.12 3.18
C SER A 132 1.37 19.27 2.83
N MET A 133 2.01 18.16 2.48
CA MET A 133 3.38 18.07 1.99
C MET A 133 3.34 17.48 0.57
N LEU A 134 3.69 18.29 -0.43
CA LEU A 134 3.74 17.83 -1.81
C LEU A 134 5.06 17.10 -2.05
N VAL A 135 5.00 15.95 -2.71
CA VAL A 135 6.20 15.22 -3.12
C VAL A 135 6.78 15.89 -4.36
N LEU A 136 8.00 16.42 -4.24
CA LEU A 136 8.70 17.10 -5.34
C LEU A 136 9.43 16.12 -6.26
N ALA A 137 10.00 15.07 -5.68
CA ALA A 137 10.67 13.99 -6.38
C ALA A 137 10.57 12.71 -5.55
N THR A 138 10.52 11.56 -6.23
CA THR A 138 10.47 10.24 -5.60
C THR A 138 11.72 9.46 -5.97
N GLU A 139 12.65 9.34 -5.04
CA GLU A 139 13.87 8.53 -5.23
C GLU A 139 13.59 7.02 -5.13
N LYS A 140 12.58 6.64 -4.35
CA LYS A 140 12.16 5.24 -4.16
C LYS A 140 10.71 5.12 -3.71
N GLU A 141 9.97 4.22 -4.34
CA GLU A 141 8.64 3.79 -3.93
C GLU A 141 8.48 2.31 -4.31
N THR A 142 8.23 1.43 -3.33
CA THR A 142 8.09 -0.01 -3.59
C THR A 142 7.19 -0.69 -2.56
N PRO A 143 6.30 -1.61 -2.99
CA PRO A 143 5.56 -2.47 -2.08
C PRO A 143 6.34 -3.74 -1.66
N ILE A 144 7.55 -3.93 -2.18
CA ILE A 144 8.37 -5.12 -1.92
C ILE A 144 8.84 -5.12 -0.47
N MET A 145 8.55 -6.20 0.25
CA MET A 145 8.90 -6.39 1.65
C MET A 145 10.20 -7.17 1.77
N ARG A 146 11.10 -6.68 2.62
CA ARG A 146 12.29 -7.45 3.02
C ARG A 146 11.84 -8.65 3.85
N ILE A 147 12.11 -9.85 3.35
CA ILE A 147 11.81 -11.09 4.07
C ILE A 147 13.02 -11.45 4.94
N THR A 148 12.87 -11.38 6.25
CA THR A 148 13.89 -11.83 7.21
C THR A 148 13.62 -13.27 7.64
N ALA A 149 14.67 -14.05 7.90
CA ALA A 149 14.51 -15.26 8.69
C ALA A 149 14.15 -14.83 10.13
N HIS A 150 13.09 -15.40 10.70
CA HIS A 150 12.97 -15.39 12.16
C HIS A 150 13.87 -16.53 12.64
N ASP A 151 15.02 -16.19 13.21
CA ASP A 151 15.75 -17.12 14.04
C ASP A 151 14.89 -17.31 15.31
N GLN A 152 14.23 -18.47 15.41
CA GLN A 152 13.75 -19.00 16.67
C GLN A 152 14.78 -19.98 17.21
#